data_AF-A0A5J4U230-F1
#
_entry.id   AF-A0A5J4U230-F1
#
_cell.length_a   1.000
_cell.length_b   1.000
_cell.length_c   1.000
_cell.angle_alpha   90.00
_cell.angle_beta   90.00
_cell.angle_gamma   90.00
#
_symmetry.space_group_name_H-M   'P 1'
#
loop_
_entity.id
_entity.type
_entity.pdbx_description
1 polymer ?
#
loop_
_entity_poly.entity_id
_entity_poly.type
_entity_poly.pdbx_seq_one_letter_code
_entity_poly.pdbx_strand_id
1 'polypeptide(L)'
;MLPLNTVSLDGKLDQSLLPKLDRIKAEANVSGVMVDVWWGIVEKQQGQYNFNAYKELAQYCQRIGLKLQCVMSFHQCGGNVGDTCDIKLPSWLTQKDIFYRDMHGKDDPEYIALSMDDKKVNGRTPVDMYSQYMQAFKQQMGDLMGSTINEIQVGLGPCGELRYPAYTNNRGINIQLYKYQQYMN
;
A
#
# COMPACT_ATOMS: atom_id res chain seq x y z
N MET A 1 5.45 -13.17 3.66
CA MET A 1 5.10 -12.01 2.82
C MET A 1 5.40 -12.37 1.38
N LEU A 2 4.54 -11.96 0.43
CA LEU A 2 4.79 -12.14 -0.99
C LEU A 2 5.77 -11.08 -1.52
N PRO A 3 6.40 -11.29 -2.70
CA PRO A 3 7.24 -10.29 -3.32
C PRO A 3 6.49 -8.97 -3.57
N LEU A 4 7.16 -7.83 -3.43
CA LEU A 4 6.52 -6.51 -3.55
C LEU A 4 5.92 -6.26 -4.95
N ASN A 5 6.47 -6.92 -5.97
CA ASN A 5 6.01 -6.89 -7.35
C ASN A 5 5.01 -8.02 -7.70
N THR A 6 4.32 -8.60 -6.71
CA THR A 6 3.28 -9.63 -6.92
C THR A 6 2.26 -9.21 -7.98
N VAL A 7 1.87 -7.93 -7.97
CA VAL A 7 1.12 -7.30 -9.06
C VAL A 7 2.02 -6.26 -9.72
N SER A 8 2.13 -6.33 -11.04
CA SER A 8 2.93 -5.41 -11.85
C SER A 8 2.30 -4.02 -11.94
N LEU A 9 3.09 -3.03 -12.38
CA LEU A 9 2.61 -1.66 -12.59
C LEU A 9 1.45 -1.56 -13.59
N ASP A 10 1.31 -2.49 -14.54
CA ASP A 10 0.17 -2.56 -15.45
C ASP A 10 -1.07 -3.25 -14.84
N GLY A 11 -0.99 -3.74 -13.60
CA GLY A 11 -2.11 -4.32 -12.87
C GLY A 11 -2.31 -5.80 -13.19
N LYS A 12 -1.24 -6.54 -13.48
CA LYS A 12 -1.29 -7.99 -13.76
C LYS A 12 -0.61 -8.78 -12.66
N LEU A 13 -1.17 -9.94 -12.34
CA LEU A 13 -0.57 -10.88 -11.40
C LEU A 13 0.68 -11.53 -12.01
N ASP A 14 1.77 -11.59 -11.24
CA ASP A 14 2.94 -12.40 -11.61
C ASP A 14 2.58 -13.89 -11.55
N GLN A 15 2.30 -14.47 -12.71
CA GLN A 15 1.93 -15.88 -12.86
C GLN A 15 3.04 -16.84 -12.39
N SER A 16 4.31 -16.39 -12.37
CA SER A 16 5.42 -17.22 -11.88
C SER A 16 5.35 -17.48 -10.36
N LEU A 17 4.52 -16.73 -9.64
CA LEU A 17 4.29 -16.89 -8.21
C LEU A 17 3.44 -18.13 -7.90
N LEU A 18 2.51 -18.50 -8.78
CA LEU A 18 1.50 -19.53 -8.50
C LEU A 18 2.11 -20.91 -8.17
N PRO A 19 3.08 -21.43 -8.95
CA PRO A 19 3.74 -22.69 -8.60
C PRO A 19 4.54 -22.61 -7.29
N LYS A 20 5.03 -21.42 -6.92
CA LYS A 20 5.74 -21.20 -5.65
C LYS A 20 4.77 -21.28 -4.47
N LEU A 21 3.55 -20.76 -4.63
CA LEU A 21 2.48 -20.88 -3.63
C LEU A 21 2.06 -22.34 -3.41
N ASP A 22 1.93 -23.12 -4.48
CA ASP A 22 1.67 -24.56 -4.39
C ASP A 22 2.75 -25.26 -3.57
N ARG A 23 4.01 -24.93 -3.88
CA ARG A 23 5.17 -25.53 -3.23
C ARG A 23 5.23 -25.22 -1.73
N ILE A 24 5.09 -23.96 -1.32
CA ILE A 24 5.12 -23.62 0.11
C ILE A 24 3.93 -24.21 0.86
N LYS A 25 2.78 -24.39 0.19
CA LYS A 25 1.63 -25.06 0.78
C LYS A 25 1.89 -26.56 0.94
N ALA A 26 2.39 -27.23 -0.09
CA ALA A 26 2.61 -28.68 -0.06
C ALA A 26 3.79 -29.10 0.81
N GLU A 27 4.92 -28.38 0.74
CA GLU A 27 6.17 -28.77 1.39
C GLU A 27 6.31 -28.23 2.82
N ALA A 28 5.87 -27.00 3.07
CA ALA A 28 6.04 -26.32 4.36
C ALA A 28 4.73 -26.19 5.16
N ASN A 29 3.58 -26.54 4.55
CA ASN A 29 2.26 -26.44 5.16
C ASN A 29 1.98 -25.09 5.84
N VAL A 30 2.38 -24.00 5.18
CA VAL A 30 2.12 -22.65 5.69
C VAL A 30 0.61 -22.38 5.79
N SER A 31 0.23 -21.57 6.78
CA SER A 31 -1.19 -21.22 7.01
C SER A 31 -1.72 -20.19 6.01
N GLY A 32 -0.85 -19.31 5.52
CA GLY A 32 -1.25 -18.23 4.63
C GLY A 32 -0.07 -17.37 4.18
N VAL A 33 -0.40 -16.36 3.40
CA VAL A 33 0.54 -15.37 2.87
C VAL A 33 -0.02 -13.96 3.06
N MET A 34 0.83 -12.96 2.91
CA MET A 34 0.49 -11.54 3.04
C MET A 34 0.89 -10.80 1.77
N VAL A 35 0.04 -9.89 1.29
CA VAL A 35 0.26 -9.10 0.08
C VAL A 35 -0.05 -7.61 0.28
N ASP A 36 0.79 -6.76 -0.28
CA ASP A 36 0.52 -5.33 -0.45
C ASP A 36 -0.49 -5.08 -1.57
N VAL A 37 -1.60 -4.44 -1.23
CA VAL A 37 -2.60 -3.98 -2.18
C VAL A 37 -2.32 -2.50 -2.46
N TRP A 38 -1.51 -2.26 -3.50
CA TRP A 38 -0.93 -0.96 -3.79
C TRP A 38 -1.96 0.05 -4.30
N TRP A 39 -2.08 1.18 -3.62
CA TRP A 39 -3.00 2.24 -4.02
C TRP A 39 -2.72 2.74 -5.44
N GLY A 40 -1.45 3.01 -5.77
CA GLY A 40 -1.03 3.52 -7.08
C GLY A 40 -1.24 2.54 -8.25
N ILE A 41 -1.39 1.24 -7.98
CA ILE A 41 -1.72 0.24 -9.01
C ILE A 41 -3.24 0.16 -9.22
N VAL A 42 -3.99 0.18 -8.12
CA VAL A 42 -5.44 -0.06 -8.14
C VAL A 42 -6.24 1.16 -8.61
N GLU A 43 -5.89 2.36 -8.14
CA GLU A 43 -6.63 3.60 -8.45
C GLU A 43 -5.80 4.49 -9.39
N LYS A 44 -5.53 4.02 -10.62
CA LYS A 44 -4.76 4.79 -11.62
C LYS A 44 -5.48 6.06 -12.09
N GLN A 45 -6.81 6.07 -12.01
CA GLN A 45 -7.64 7.24 -12.25
C GLN A 45 -8.53 7.44 -11.03
N GLN A 46 -8.72 8.70 -10.64
CA GLN A 46 -9.49 9.05 -9.44
C GLN A 46 -10.89 8.41 -9.46
N GLY A 47 -11.22 7.63 -8.44
CA GLY A 47 -12.50 6.95 -8.30
C GLY A 47 -12.70 5.71 -9.18
N GLN A 48 -11.69 5.28 -9.94
CA GLN A 48 -11.73 4.05 -10.73
C GLN A 48 -10.80 3.00 -10.14
N TYR A 49 -11.39 1.96 -9.55
CA TYR A 49 -10.66 0.93 -8.81
C TYR A 49 -10.61 -0.39 -9.57
N ASN A 50 -9.40 -0.89 -9.85
CA ASN A 50 -9.19 -2.20 -10.45
C ASN A 50 -8.45 -3.13 -9.48
N PHE A 51 -9.18 -4.05 -8.86
CA PHE A 51 -8.60 -5.08 -7.98
C PHE A 51 -8.48 -6.46 -8.66
N ASN A 52 -8.62 -6.57 -9.98
CA ASN A 52 -8.76 -7.86 -10.66
C ASN A 52 -7.59 -8.82 -10.40
N ALA A 53 -6.34 -8.35 -10.50
CA ALA A 53 -5.15 -9.18 -10.23
C ALA A 53 -5.09 -9.65 -8.76
N TYR A 54 -5.50 -8.79 -7.82
CA TYR A 54 -5.59 -9.16 -6.41
C TYR A 54 -6.72 -10.16 -6.14
N LYS A 55 -7.83 -10.04 -6.86
CA LYS A 55 -8.95 -10.98 -6.77
C LYS A 55 -8.56 -12.35 -7.33
N GLU A 56 -7.84 -12.37 -8.45
CA GLU A 56 -7.27 -13.59 -9.04
C GLU A 56 -6.34 -14.29 -8.04
N LEU A 57 -5.43 -13.55 -7.39
CA LEU A 57 -4.56 -14.09 -6.34
C LEU A 57 -5.37 -14.66 -5.17
N ALA A 58 -6.36 -13.92 -4.67
CA ALA A 58 -7.17 -14.37 -3.55
C ALA A 58 -7.99 -15.63 -3.89
N GLN A 59 -8.53 -15.72 -5.10
CA GLN A 59 -9.20 -16.93 -5.60
C GLN A 59 -8.24 -18.11 -5.74
N TYR A 60 -6.99 -17.84 -6.15
CA TYR A 60 -5.95 -18.87 -6.19
C TYR A 60 -5.66 -19.39 -4.77
N CYS A 61 -5.39 -18.50 -3.81
CA CYS A 61 -5.18 -18.85 -2.41
C CYS A 61 -6.34 -19.66 -1.84
N GLN A 62 -7.59 -19.27 -2.14
CA GLN A 62 -8.78 -20.03 -1.74
C GLN A 62 -8.74 -21.47 -2.25
N ARG A 63 -8.45 -21.66 -3.54
CA ARG A 63 -8.42 -22.98 -4.19
C ARG A 63 -7.40 -23.91 -3.55
N ILE A 64 -6.23 -23.39 -3.18
CA ILE A 64 -5.15 -24.19 -2.58
C ILE A 64 -5.19 -24.22 -1.05
N GLY A 65 -6.20 -23.62 -0.43
CA GLY A 65 -6.40 -23.61 1.02
C GLY A 65 -5.38 -22.78 1.79
N LEU A 66 -4.90 -21.68 1.20
CA LEU A 66 -4.10 -20.65 1.89
C LEU A 66 -4.97 -19.50 2.35
N LYS A 67 -4.72 -18.99 3.56
CA LYS A 67 -5.23 -17.69 4.00
C LYS A 67 -4.44 -16.56 3.34
N LEU A 68 -5.08 -15.40 3.22
CA LEU A 68 -4.50 -14.19 2.65
C LEU A 68 -4.71 -13.01 3.60
N GLN A 69 -3.62 -12.36 3.99
CA GLN A 69 -3.65 -11.07 4.65
C GLN A 69 -3.42 -9.98 3.59
N CYS A 70 -4.27 -8.96 3.56
CA CYS A 70 -4.16 -7.86 2.61
C CYS A 70 -3.78 -6.57 3.33
N VAL A 71 -2.70 -5.93 2.87
CA VAL A 71 -2.28 -4.61 3.36
C VAL A 71 -2.88 -3.55 2.43
N MET A 72 -3.63 -2.59 2.97
CA MET A 72 -4.08 -1.41 2.24
C MET A 72 -2.90 -0.44 2.14
N SER A 73 -2.11 -0.59 1.08
CA SER A 73 -0.80 0.06 0.95
C SER A 73 -0.97 1.45 0.33
N PHE A 74 -1.33 2.42 1.18
CA PHE A 74 -1.48 3.84 0.85
C PHE A 74 -0.15 4.62 0.80
N HIS A 75 0.96 3.90 0.62
CA HIS A 75 2.32 4.43 0.59
C HIS A 75 3.04 3.96 -0.68
N GLN A 76 4.18 4.59 -1.00
CA GLN A 76 5.04 4.19 -2.11
C GLN A 76 5.88 2.93 -1.76
N CYS A 77 6.02 1.98 -2.69
CA CYS A 77 7.14 1.01 -2.72
C CYS A 77 8.35 1.67 -3.37
N GLY A 78 9.53 1.58 -2.77
CA GLY A 78 10.76 2.09 -3.37
C GLY A 78 11.35 3.25 -2.58
N GLY A 79 12.65 3.19 -2.32
CA GLY A 79 13.38 4.21 -1.57
C GLY A 79 13.87 3.75 -0.19
N ASN A 80 13.47 2.55 0.26
CA ASN A 80 13.92 1.93 1.50
C ASN A 80 14.79 0.68 1.26
N VAL A 81 15.57 0.28 2.28
CA VAL A 81 16.43 -0.92 2.20
C VAL A 81 15.56 -2.16 1.97
N GLY A 82 15.79 -2.86 0.85
CA GLY A 82 15.08 -4.08 0.49
C GLY A 82 14.00 -3.91 -0.59
N ASP A 83 13.70 -2.67 -1.00
CA ASP A 83 12.74 -2.43 -2.06
C ASP A 83 13.32 -2.82 -3.44
N THR A 84 12.62 -3.73 -4.13
CA THR A 84 12.94 -4.16 -5.50
C THR A 84 11.98 -3.60 -6.54
N CYS A 85 10.97 -2.82 -6.11
CA CYS A 85 10.02 -2.12 -6.96
C CYS A 85 10.01 -0.60 -6.73
N ASP A 86 9.52 0.13 -7.74
CA ASP A 86 9.19 1.55 -7.65
C ASP A 86 7.71 1.74 -7.96
N ILE A 87 6.86 1.66 -6.93
CA ILE A 87 5.40 1.82 -7.04
C ILE A 87 5.03 3.10 -6.32
N LYS A 88 4.76 4.16 -7.08
CA LYS A 88 4.38 5.47 -6.55
C LYS A 88 2.95 5.50 -6.02
N LEU A 89 2.63 6.53 -5.24
CA LEU A 89 1.25 6.95 -5.02
C LEU A 89 0.55 7.25 -6.37
N PRO A 90 -0.79 7.23 -6.44
CA PRO A 90 -1.50 7.47 -7.70
C PRO A 90 -1.09 8.76 -8.40
N SER A 91 -0.83 8.67 -9.71
CA SER A 91 -0.33 9.79 -10.52
C SER A 91 -1.31 10.95 -10.66
N TRP A 92 -2.60 10.73 -10.37
CA TRP A 92 -3.61 11.79 -10.34
C TRP A 92 -3.50 12.68 -9.10
N LEU A 93 -2.66 12.36 -8.10
CA LEU A 93 -2.32 13.24 -6.97
C LEU A 93 -1.32 14.31 -7.40
N THR A 94 -1.83 15.40 -7.95
CA THR A 94 -1.03 16.50 -8.53
C THR A 94 -0.89 17.73 -7.64
N GLN A 95 -1.63 17.81 -6.53
CA GLN A 95 -1.57 18.94 -5.59
C GLN A 95 -0.19 19.00 -4.89
N LYS A 96 0.33 20.22 -4.75
CA LYS A 96 1.60 20.49 -4.05
C LYS A 96 1.38 20.61 -2.54
N ASP A 97 2.48 20.52 -1.79
CA ASP A 97 2.49 20.76 -0.33
C ASP A 97 1.61 19.80 0.48
N ILE A 98 1.42 18.58 -0.04
CA ILE A 98 0.61 17.52 0.61
C ILE A 98 1.46 16.47 1.34
N PHE A 99 2.79 16.56 1.23
CA PHE A 99 3.73 15.57 1.72
C PHE A 99 4.39 15.99 3.03
N TYR A 100 4.97 15.04 3.74
CA TYR A 100 5.85 15.37 4.86
C TYR A 100 7.05 16.15 4.34
N ARG A 101 7.43 17.22 5.04
CA ARG A 101 8.55 18.10 4.70
C ARG A 101 9.53 18.22 5.85
N ASP A 102 10.82 17.97 5.56
CA ASP A 102 11.87 18.14 6.57
C ASP A 102 12.20 19.61 6.83
N MET A 103 13.07 19.87 7.81
CA MET A 103 13.47 21.23 8.20
C MET A 103 14.22 22.00 7.11
N HIS A 104 14.69 21.33 6.06
CA HIS A 104 15.34 21.96 4.90
C HIS A 104 14.35 22.23 3.77
N GLY A 105 13.05 22.00 4.02
CA GLY A 105 11.99 22.23 3.04
C GLY A 105 11.85 21.12 2.01
N LYS A 106 12.47 19.93 2.22
CA LYS A 106 12.43 18.83 1.25
C LYS A 106 11.28 17.87 1.53
N ASP A 107 10.43 17.71 0.52
CA ASP A 107 9.27 16.80 0.55
C ASP A 107 9.67 15.32 0.57
N ASP A 108 8.85 14.52 1.24
CA ASP A 108 8.85 13.07 1.24
C ASP A 108 7.59 12.54 0.54
N PRO A 109 7.71 12.09 -0.73
CA PRO A 109 6.56 11.69 -1.53
C PRO A 109 6.00 10.31 -1.16
N GLU A 110 6.54 9.63 -0.15
CA GLU A 110 6.16 8.25 0.18
C GLU A 110 4.71 8.14 0.68
N TYR A 111 4.20 9.17 1.36
CA TYR A 111 2.88 9.18 1.99
C TYR A 111 2.32 10.60 2.10
N ILE A 112 0.99 10.77 2.01
CA ILE A 112 0.32 12.06 2.23
C ILE A 112 0.43 12.43 3.72
N ALA A 113 0.88 13.64 4.03
CA ALA A 113 1.07 14.05 5.42
C ALA A 113 -0.24 14.02 6.22
N LEU A 114 -0.20 13.54 7.47
CA LEU A 114 -1.41 13.45 8.32
C LEU A 114 -2.11 14.81 8.51
N SER A 115 -1.38 15.92 8.42
CA SER A 115 -1.97 17.27 8.52
C SER A 115 -2.92 17.62 7.38
N MET A 116 -2.95 16.78 6.34
CA MET A 116 -3.87 16.88 5.21
C MET A 116 -5.12 16.03 5.40
N ASP A 117 -5.22 15.19 6.45
CA ASP A 117 -6.30 14.21 6.64
C ASP A 117 -7.71 14.83 6.55
N ASP A 118 -7.89 16.05 7.05
CA ASP A 118 -9.16 16.79 7.01
C ASP A 118 -9.19 17.89 5.94
N LYS A 119 -8.14 18.02 5.13
CA LYS A 119 -8.01 19.04 4.09
C LYS A 119 -8.26 18.42 2.72
N LYS A 120 -8.91 19.18 1.83
CA LYS A 120 -9.12 18.70 0.45
C LYS A 120 -7.80 18.66 -0.31
N VAL A 121 -7.48 17.47 -0.81
CA VAL A 121 -6.42 17.17 -1.78
C VAL A 121 -7.11 16.70 -3.06
N ASN A 122 -6.96 17.42 -4.17
CA ASN A 122 -7.64 17.07 -5.43
C ASN A 122 -9.16 16.79 -5.27
N GLY A 123 -9.82 17.64 -4.48
CA GLY A 123 -11.27 17.65 -4.29
C GLY A 123 -11.82 16.76 -3.16
N ARG A 124 -11.06 15.80 -2.64
CA ARG A 124 -11.45 14.91 -1.52
C ARG A 124 -10.45 15.01 -0.37
N THR A 125 -10.82 14.64 0.85
CA THR A 125 -9.82 14.49 1.91
C THR A 125 -9.07 13.16 1.74
N PRO A 126 -7.81 13.03 2.20
CA PRO A 126 -7.09 11.75 2.22
C PRO A 126 -7.88 10.65 2.95
N VAL A 127 -8.51 10.97 4.08
CA VAL A 127 -9.37 10.04 4.82
C VAL A 127 -10.55 9.55 3.96
N ASP A 128 -11.19 10.45 3.20
CA ASP A 128 -12.25 10.07 2.26
C ASP A 128 -11.70 9.14 1.15
N MET A 129 -10.51 9.42 0.62
CA MET A 129 -9.88 8.57 -0.40
C MET A 129 -9.61 7.16 0.14
N TYR A 130 -9.01 7.05 1.33
CA TYR A 130 -8.72 5.76 1.97
C TYR A 130 -10.01 4.99 2.28
N SER A 131 -11.03 5.68 2.78
CA SER A 131 -12.34 5.09 3.05
C SER A 131 -13.00 4.55 1.77
N GLN A 132 -13.03 5.35 0.70
CA GLN A 132 -13.62 4.94 -0.59
C GLN A 132 -12.85 3.79 -1.23
N TYR A 133 -11.52 3.79 -1.13
CA TYR A 133 -10.68 2.67 -1.57
C TYR A 133 -11.04 1.37 -0.84
N MET A 134 -11.14 1.42 0.50
CA MET A 134 -11.49 0.24 1.30
C MET A 134 -12.93 -0.23 1.06
N GLN A 135 -13.86 0.70 0.82
CA GLN A 135 -15.24 0.37 0.42
C GLN A 135 -15.26 -0.37 -0.93
N ALA A 136 -14.51 0.12 -1.92
CA ALA A 136 -14.37 -0.53 -3.22
C ALA A 136 -13.70 -1.91 -3.10
N PHE A 137 -12.67 -2.03 -2.26
CA PHE A 137 -12.04 -3.32 -1.95
C PHE A 137 -13.06 -4.32 -1.38
N LYS A 138 -13.83 -3.90 -0.36
CA LYS A 138 -14.90 -4.72 0.24
C LYS A 138 -15.93 -5.14 -0.80
N GLN A 139 -16.34 -4.24 -1.70
CA GLN A 139 -17.32 -4.56 -2.75
C GLN A 139 -16.79 -5.62 -3.72
N GLN A 140 -15.50 -5.56 -4.11
CA GLN A 140 -14.94 -6.50 -5.08
C GLN A 140 -14.51 -7.84 -4.47
N MET A 141 -14.11 -7.84 -3.20
CA MET A 141 -13.57 -9.00 -2.48
C MET A 141 -14.54 -9.65 -1.48
N GLY A 142 -15.77 -9.12 -1.34
CA GLY A 142 -16.70 -9.47 -0.26
C GLY A 142 -16.89 -10.98 -0.04
N ASP A 143 -17.03 -11.76 -1.11
CA ASP A 143 -17.23 -13.22 -1.04
C ASP A 143 -16.02 -13.98 -0.46
N LEU A 144 -14.84 -13.35 -0.45
CA LEU A 144 -13.58 -13.92 0.04
C LEU A 144 -13.25 -13.44 1.46
N MET A 145 -13.94 -12.42 1.98
CA MET A 145 -13.69 -11.87 3.32
C MET A 145 -14.18 -12.81 4.41
N GLY A 146 -13.39 -12.99 5.46
CA GLY A 146 -13.69 -13.91 6.57
C GLY A 146 -13.47 -15.39 6.23
N SER A 147 -13.37 -15.73 4.94
CA SER A 147 -13.00 -17.07 4.48
C SER A 147 -11.50 -17.12 4.15
N THR A 148 -11.12 -16.70 2.95
CA THR A 148 -9.73 -16.69 2.47
C THR A 148 -8.99 -15.47 2.99
N ILE A 149 -9.60 -14.29 2.88
CA ILE A 149 -9.04 -13.03 3.39
C ILE A 149 -9.42 -12.92 4.86
N ASN A 150 -8.46 -13.17 5.75
CA ASN A 150 -8.70 -13.23 7.19
C ASN A 150 -8.20 -12.00 7.95
N GLU A 151 -7.44 -11.12 7.30
CA GLU A 151 -6.91 -9.91 7.91
C GLU A 151 -6.77 -8.79 6.89
N ILE A 152 -7.13 -7.58 7.31
CA ILE A 152 -6.86 -6.34 6.60
C ILE A 152 -5.96 -5.49 7.49
N GLN A 153 -4.75 -5.22 7.03
CA GLN A 153 -3.85 -4.26 7.65
C GLN A 153 -4.00 -2.92 6.93
N VAL A 154 -4.24 -1.84 7.67
CA VAL A 154 -4.40 -0.51 7.08
C VAL A 154 -3.07 0.25 7.19
N GLY A 155 -2.50 0.66 6.05
CA GLY A 155 -1.28 1.45 6.04
C GLY A 155 -1.52 2.89 6.50
N LEU A 156 -0.81 3.33 7.53
CA LEU A 156 -1.04 4.64 8.17
C LEU A 156 0.16 5.61 8.07
N GLY A 157 1.05 5.36 7.12
CA GLY A 157 2.25 6.16 6.96
C GLY A 157 3.29 5.49 6.07
N PRO A 158 4.55 5.97 6.11
CA PRO A 158 5.66 5.41 5.37
C PRO A 158 5.87 3.92 5.70
N CYS A 159 6.16 3.10 4.70
CA CYS A 159 6.18 1.63 4.74
C CYS A 159 4.88 0.99 5.25
N GLY A 160 3.76 1.73 5.25
CA GLY A 160 2.49 1.29 5.83
C GLY A 160 2.46 1.35 7.36
N GLU A 161 3.48 1.90 8.01
CA GLU A 161 3.57 1.97 9.47
C GLU A 161 2.99 3.28 10.00
N LEU A 162 2.41 3.25 11.20
CA LEU A 162 1.93 4.45 11.88
C LEU A 162 3.11 5.24 12.47
N ARG A 163 3.77 6.04 11.62
CA ARG A 163 4.91 6.88 12.01
C ARG A 163 5.14 8.04 11.03
N TYR A 164 6.02 8.96 11.43
CA TYR A 164 6.62 9.94 10.52
C TYR A 164 7.77 9.31 9.69
N PRO A 165 8.12 9.88 8.52
CA PRO A 165 9.28 9.47 7.74
C PRO A 165 10.60 10.01 8.33
N ALA A 166 10.86 9.72 9.60
CA ALA A 166 11.98 10.30 10.35
C ALA A 166 13.36 9.72 9.97
N TYR A 167 13.40 8.58 9.27
CA TYR A 167 14.62 7.89 8.85
C TYR A 167 14.47 7.41 7.41
N THR A 168 14.64 8.32 6.45
CA THR A 168 14.65 7.93 5.03
C THR A 168 16.03 7.48 4.61
N ASN A 169 16.12 6.30 4.01
CA ASN A 169 17.40 5.70 3.62
C ASN A 169 18.13 6.52 2.54
N ASN A 170 17.39 7.22 1.67
CA ASN A 170 17.94 8.17 0.68
C ASN A 170 18.50 9.48 1.29
N ARG A 171 18.48 9.66 2.61
CA ARG A 171 18.93 10.91 3.27
C ARG A 171 19.96 10.71 4.37
N GLY A 172 20.44 9.48 4.58
CA GLY A 172 21.26 9.13 5.74
C GLY A 172 20.47 9.19 7.05
N ILE A 173 20.90 8.45 8.07
CA ILE A 173 20.27 8.47 9.39
C ILE A 173 20.63 9.81 10.06
N ASN A 174 19.88 10.86 9.79
CA ASN A 174 19.84 12.04 10.64
C ASN A 174 18.60 11.91 11.52
N ILE A 175 18.78 11.31 12.70
CA ILE A 175 17.79 11.32 13.78
C ILE A 175 17.70 12.77 14.28
N GLN A 176 17.01 13.63 13.54
CA GLN A 176 16.59 14.94 14.01
C GLN A 176 15.10 14.88 14.31
N LEU A 177 14.80 14.19 15.42
CA LEU A 177 13.48 13.99 16.02
C LEU A 177 12.83 15.28 16.56
N TYR A 178 13.26 16.46 16.13
CA TYR A 178 12.73 17.71 16.67
C TYR A 178 12.22 18.60 15.54
N LYS A 179 10.88 18.76 15.51
CA LYS A 179 10.11 19.78 14.78
C LYS A 179 9.54 19.42 13.40
N TYR A 180 8.76 18.34 13.31
CA TYR A 180 7.65 18.33 12.33
C TYR A 180 6.43 19.12 12.82
N GLN A 181 6.27 19.31 14.14
CA GLN A 181 5.12 19.98 14.75
C GLN A 181 5.10 21.52 14.57
N GLN A 182 6.24 22.17 14.31
CA GLN A 182 6.30 23.65 14.28
C GLN A 182 6.05 24.28 12.91
N TYR A 183 5.99 23.51 11.83
CA TYR A 183 5.85 24.04 10.46
C TYR A 183 4.48 23.77 9.81
N MET A 184 3.50 23.32 10.61
CA MET A 184 2.16 22.94 10.14
C MET A 184 1.05 23.90 10.62
N ASN A 185 1.41 25.04 11.24
CA ASN A 185 0.47 26.10 11.62
C ASN A 185 0.45 27.21 10.55
#